data_AF-A0A2V6ZM80-F1
#
_entry.id   AF-A0A2V6ZM80-F1
#
_cell.length_a   1.000
_cell.length_b   1.000
_cell.length_c   1.000
_cell.angle_alpha   90.00
_cell.angle_beta   90.00
_cell.angle_gamma   90.00
#
_symmetry.space_group_name_H-M   'P 1'
#
loop_
_entity.id
_entity.type
_entity.pdbx_description
1 polymer ?
#
loop_
_entity_poly.entity_id
_entity_poly.type
_entity_poly.pdbx_seq_one_letter_code
_entity_poly.pdbx_strand_id
1 'polypeptide(L)' 'MVVAKFTYVGTQREWRLYCQHRDLRWHSYQALPAASSFAELLDEVDADPTGIFWG' A
#
# COMPACT_ATOMS: atom_id res chain seq x y z
N MET A 1 8.20 8.29 10.46
CA MET A 1 8.27 8.20 8.99
C MET A 1 7.54 6.94 8.60
N VAL A 2 6.54 7.07 7.75
CA VAL A 2 5.76 5.95 7.22
C VAL A 2 6.29 5.64 5.83
N VAL A 3 6.37 4.36 5.48
CA VAL A 3 6.90 3.91 4.18
C VAL A 3 5.86 3.06 3.48
N ALA A 4 5.44 3.49 2.29
CA ALA A 4 4.63 2.69 1.38
C ALA A 4 5.55 1.78 0.54
N LYS A 5 5.21 0.49 0.48
CA LYS A 5 5.90 -0.50 -0.36
C LYS A 5 4.90 -1.18 -1.28
N PHE A 6 5.11 -0.97 -2.57
CA PHE A 6 4.35 -1.61 -3.63
C PHE A 6 5.08 -2.88 -4.08
N THR A 7 4.38 -4.01 -4.12
CA THR A 7 4.95 -5.30 -4.53
C THR A 7 4.08 -5.91 -5.62
N TYR A 8 4.67 -6.16 -6.80
CA TYR A 8 3.97 -6.84 -7.88
C TYR A 8 4.13 -8.36 -7.78
N VAL A 9 3.02 -9.07 -7.72
CA VAL A 9 2.94 -10.53 -7.64
C VAL A 9 2.64 -11.07 -9.04
N GLY A 10 3.67 -11.38 -9.81
CA GLY A 10 3.53 -11.83 -11.20
C GLY A 10 2.72 -13.12 -11.40
N THR A 11 2.66 -13.99 -10.38
CA THR A 11 1.85 -15.23 -10.46
C THR A 11 0.34 -14.94 -10.44
N GLN A 12 -0.08 -13.93 -9.67
CA GLN A 12 -1.48 -13.50 -9.63
C GLN A 12 -1.77 -12.31 -10.56
N ARG A 13 -0.71 -11.66 -11.09
CA ARG A 13 -0.78 -10.42 -11.87
C ARG A 13 -1.43 -9.27 -11.10
N GLU A 14 -1.21 -9.27 -9.80
CA GLU A 14 -1.77 -8.31 -8.86
C GLU A 14 -0.65 -7.55 -8.16
N TRP A 15 -0.93 -6.31 -7.80
CA TRP A 15 -0.09 -5.50 -6.96
C TRP A 15 -0.60 -5.52 -5.52
N ARG A 16 0.33 -5.54 -4.57
CA ARG A 16 0.04 -5.51 -3.14
C ARG A 16 0.70 -4.30 -2.49
N LEU A 17 -0.03 -3.67 -1.58
CA LEU A 17 0.44 -2.54 -0.80
C LEU A 17 0.77 -2.97 0.62
N TYR A 18 1.95 -2.57 1.08
CA TYR A 18 2.40 -2.74 2.46
C TYR A 18 2.78 -1.37 3.02
N CYS A 19 2.41 -1.12 4.28
CA CYS A 19 2.81 0.06 5.01
C CYS A 19 3.75 -0.33 6.16
N GLN A 20 4.82 0.42 6.34
CA GLN A 20 5.66 0.34 7.54
C GLN A 20 5.46 1.60 8.38
N HIS A 21 5.03 1.39 9.62
CA HIS A 21 4.86 2.47 10.60
C HIS A 21 6.12 2.64 11.46
N ARG A 22 6.01 3.51 12.47
CA ARG A 22 7.05 3.77 13.48
C ARG A 22 7.49 2.52 14.25
N ASP A 23 6.65 1.49 14.27
CA ASP A 23 6.94 0.18 14.86
C ASP A 23 7.95 -0.67 14.07
N LEU A 24 8.44 -0.21 12.90
CA LEU A 24 9.35 -0.94 12.00
C LEU A 24 8.76 -2.26 11.47
N ARG A 25 7.48 -2.51 11.73
CA ARG A 25 6.75 -3.69 11.27
C ARG A 25 6.03 -3.39 9.96
N TRP A 26 6.07 -4.35 9.05
CA TRP A 26 5.30 -4.32 7.82
C TRP A 26 3.88 -4.79 8.11
N HIS A 27 2.92 -3.92 7.82
CA HIS A 27 1.50 -4.24 7.85
C HIS A 27 0.99 -4.32 6.40
N SER A 28 0.16 -5.32 6.12
CA SER A 28 -0.57 -5.39 4.86
C SER A 28 -1.67 -4.32 4.86
N TYR A 29 -1.77 -3.56 3.78
CA TYR A 29 -2.81 -2.56 3.67
C TYR A 29 -4.16 -3.24 3.38
N GLN A 30 -5.06 -3.19 4.37
CA GLN A 30 -6.31 -3.96 4.31
C GLN A 30 -7.37 -3.32 3.40
N ALA A 31 -7.32 -1.99 3.21
CA ALA A 31 -8.28 -1.27 2.37
C ALA A 31 -8.12 -1.62 0.88
N LEU A 32 -6.88 -1.87 0.45
CA LEU A 32 -6.55 -2.31 -0.90
C LEU A 32 -5.63 -3.54 -0.85
N PRO A 33 -6.17 -4.74 -0.59
CA PRO A 33 -5.37 -5.95 -0.39
C PRO A 33 -4.67 -6.41 -1.68
N ALA A 34 -5.28 -6.12 -2.83
CA ALA A 34 -4.74 -6.35 -4.16
C ALA A 34 -5.28 -5.31 -5.15
N ALA A 35 -4.43 -4.83 -6.04
CA ALA A 35 -4.78 -3.91 -7.13
C ALA A 35 -4.31 -4.48 -8.46
N SER A 36 -5.09 -4.30 -9.52
CA SER A 36 -4.65 -4.73 -10.86
C SER A 36 -3.64 -3.75 -11.46
N SER A 37 -3.64 -2.49 -10.98
CA SER A 37 -2.84 -1.40 -11.55
C SER A 37 -2.01 -0.69 -10.49
N PHE A 38 -0.80 -0.30 -10.87
CA PHE A 38 0.07 0.52 -10.02
C PHE A 38 -0.53 1.92 -9.75
N ALA A 39 -1.22 2.50 -10.74
CA ALA A 39 -1.85 3.80 -10.60
C ALA A 39 -2.92 3.83 -9.49
N GLU A 40 -3.71 2.77 -9.35
CA GLU A 40 -4.73 2.68 -8.30
C GLU A 40 -4.11 2.63 -6.90
N LEU A 41 -2.98 1.95 -6.74
CA LEU A 41 -2.25 1.97 -5.47
C LEU A 41 -1.71 3.36 -5.15
N LEU A 42 -1.27 4.09 -6.18
CA LEU A 42 -0.69 5.42 -5.99
C LEU A 42 -1.79 6.42 -5.62
N ASP A 43 -2.94 6.36 -6.30
CA ASP A 43 -4.12 7.17 -5.98
C ASP A 43 -4.63 6.90 -4.56
N GLU A 44 -4.69 5.62 -4.15
CA GLU A 44 -5.06 5.23 -2.79
C GLU A 44 -4.08 5.77 -1.73
N VAL A 45 -2.77 5.73 -2.00
CA VAL A 45 -1.75 6.30 -1.11
C VAL A 45 -1.80 7.82 -1.12
N ASP A 46 -2.07 8.47 -2.25
CA ASP A 46 -2.19 9.93 -2.37
C ASP A 46 -3.44 10.45 -1.65
N ALA A 47 -4.58 9.80 -1.86
CA ALA A 47 -5.84 10.09 -1.19
C ALA A 47 -5.75 9.87 0.33
N ASP A 48 -4.95 8.89 0.77
CA ASP A 48 -4.73 8.49 2.17
C ASP A 48 -6.01 8.58 3.02
N PRO A 49 -7.09 7.88 2.65
CA PRO A 49 -8.38 7.98 3.35
C PRO A 49 -8.28 7.53 4.82
N THR A 50 -7.25 6.75 5.14
CA THR A 50 -6.97 6.28 6.50
C THR A 50 -6.09 7.24 7.33
N GLY A 51 -5.49 8.27 6.71
CA GLY A 51 -4.59 9.21 7.38
C GLY A 51 -3.25 8.58 7.81
N ILE A 52 -2.89 7.44 7.24
CA ILE A 52 -1.73 6.65 7.65
C ILE A 52 -0.45 7.15 6.99
N PHE A 53 -0.53 7.63 5.74
CA PHE A 53 0.62 8.02 4.94
C PHE A 53 0.98 9.50 5.06
N TRP A 54 -0.02 10.39 5.11
CA TRP A 54 0.16 11.84 5.13
C TRP A 54 -0.23 12.52 6.46
N GLY A 55 -0.71 11.75 7.45
CA GLY A 55 -1.06 12.22 8.80
C GLY A 55 0.09 12.47 9.77
#